data_AF-A0AAN8ZWZ5-F1
#
_entry.id   AF-A0AAN8ZWZ5-F1
#
_cell.length_a   1.000
_cell.length_b   1.000
_cell.length_c   1.000
_cell.angle_alpha   90.00
_cell.angle_beta   90.00
_cell.angle_gamma   90.00
#
_symmetry.space_group_name_H-M   'P 1'
#
loop_
_entity.id
_entity.type
_entity.pdbx_description
1 polymer ?
#
loop_
_entity_poly.entity_id
_entity_poly.type
_entity_poly.pdbx_seq_one_letter_code
_entity_poly.pdbx_strand_id
1 'polypeptide(L)' 'SCPAPPASCTDGWAQNQPGPNPHILYGALVGGPAQDGTYNDDRNDYIHNEVACDYNAAFTGVLAAMVENNF' A
#
# COMPACT_ATOMS: atom_id res chain seq x y z
N SER A 1 -8.73 -0.31 -4.76
CA SER A 1 -9.47 -1.57 -4.52
C SER A 1 -10.59 -1.82 -5.53
N CYS A 2 -10.90 -0.90 -6.44
CA CYS A 2 -11.89 -1.11 -7.50
C CYS A 2 -11.56 -2.29 -8.43
N PRO A 3 -12.57 -2.90 -9.07
CA PRO A 3 -12.37 -3.90 -10.11
C PRO A 3 -12.09 -3.22 -11.46
N ALA A 4 -11.73 -4.03 -12.47
CA ALA A 4 -11.63 -3.53 -13.84
C ALA A 4 -13.01 -3.10 -14.39
N PRO A 5 -13.09 -2.02 -15.18
CA PRO A 5 -14.30 -1.67 -15.93
C PRO A 5 -14.79 -2.83 -16.82
N PRO A 6 -16.10 -2.99 -17.04
CA PRO A 6 -17.20 -2.06 -16.72
C PRO A 6 -17.84 -2.25 -15.34
N ALA A 7 -17.26 -3.09 -14.47
CA ALA A 7 -17.82 -3.31 -13.15
C ALA A 7 -17.85 -1.99 -12.34
N SER A 8 -18.97 -1.73 -11.67
CA SER A 8 -19.13 -0.52 -10.86
C SER A 8 -18.25 -0.59 -9.61
N CYS A 9 -17.66 0.53 -9.22
CA CYS A 9 -16.95 0.68 -7.95
C CYS A 9 -17.59 1.79 -7.12
N THR A 10 -18.27 1.41 -6.03
CA THR A 10 -18.81 2.34 -5.02
C THR A 10 -17.91 2.32 -3.79
N ASP A 11 -17.98 3.33 -2.92
CA ASP A 11 -17.17 3.37 -1.68
C ASP A 11 -17.35 2.11 -0.82
N GLY A 12 -18.61 1.70 -0.63
CA GLY A 12 -18.93 0.48 0.11
C GLY A 12 -18.38 -0.78 -0.54
N TRP A 13 -18.40 -0.86 -1.87
CA TRP A 13 -17.80 -1.99 -2.58
C TRP A 13 -16.27 -1.96 -2.44
N ALA A 14 -15.65 -0.80 -2.69
CA ALA A 14 -14.22 -0.59 -2.68
C ALA A 14 -13.57 -0.92 -1.32
N GLN A 15 -14.26 -0.63 -0.20
CA GLN A 15 -13.71 -0.87 1.13
C GLN A 15 -13.96 -2.30 1.61
N ASN A 16 -15.12 -2.90 1.30
CA ASN A 16 -15.58 -4.11 2.00
C ASN A 16 -15.44 -5.42 1.20
N GLN A 17 -14.81 -5.41 0.00
CA GLN A 17 -14.59 -6.69 -0.70
C GLN A 17 -13.60 -7.57 0.07
N PRO A 18 -13.93 -8.87 0.28
CA PRO A 18 -13.01 -9.78 0.93
C PRO A 18 -11.79 -10.07 0.03
N GLY A 19 -10.67 -10.38 0.66
CA GLY A 19 -9.42 -10.72 -0.04
C GLY A 19 -8.65 -9.50 -0.57
N PRO A 20 -7.65 -9.74 -1.43
CA PRO A 20 -6.72 -8.72 -1.87
C PRO A 20 -7.39 -7.67 -2.76
N ASN A 21 -6.71 -6.53 -2.93
CA ASN A 21 -7.11 -5.54 -3.93
C ASN A 21 -7.04 -6.16 -5.35
N PRO A 22 -8.00 -5.88 -6.25
CA PRO A 22 -8.01 -6.42 -7.62
C PRO A 22 -6.80 -6.02 -8.47
N HIS A 23 -6.14 -4.93 -8.10
CA HIS A 23 -4.95 -4.40 -8.74
C HIS A 23 -3.82 -4.30 -7.72
N ILE A 24 -2.63 -4.70 -8.15
CA ILE A 24 -1.41 -4.53 -7.38
C ILE A 24 -1.00 -3.06 -7.47
N LEU A 25 -0.83 -2.43 -6.31
CA LEU A 25 -0.28 -1.08 -6.22
C LEU A 25 1.24 -1.16 -6.15
N TYR A 26 1.88 -1.32 -7.30
CA TYR A 26 3.32 -1.47 -7.39
C TYR A 26 4.07 -0.29 -6.77
N GLY A 27 5.06 -0.60 -5.93
CA GLY A 27 5.97 0.37 -5.34
C GLY A 27 5.45 1.09 -4.10
N ALA A 28 4.20 0.86 -3.67
CA ALA A 28 3.68 1.52 -2.48
C ALA A 28 4.30 0.96 -1.19
N LEU A 29 4.99 1.84 -0.46
CA LEU A 29 5.33 1.62 0.94
C LEU A 29 4.10 1.82 1.83
N VAL A 30 3.70 0.76 2.55
CA VAL A 30 2.62 0.80 3.56
C VAL A 30 3.13 1.34 4.91
N GLY A 31 2.22 1.74 5.79
CA GLY A 31 2.55 2.19 7.15
C GLY A 31 3.44 1.23 7.94
N GLY A 32 3.25 -0.08 7.75
CA GLY A 32 4.14 -1.13 8.25
C GLY A 32 3.65 -1.78 9.54
N PRO A 33 4.48 -2.57 10.23
CA PRO A 33 4.07 -3.34 11.40
C PRO A 33 3.95 -2.48 12.67
N ALA A 34 3.24 -3.02 13.66
CA ALA A 34 3.28 -2.52 15.03
C ALA A 34 4.68 -2.70 15.66
N GLN A 35 4.89 -2.10 16.84
CA GLN A 35 6.19 -2.13 17.54
C GLN A 35 6.67 -3.54 17.89
N ASP A 36 5.74 -4.48 18.10
CA ASP A 36 6.04 -5.89 18.37
C ASP A 36 6.29 -6.71 17.08
N GLY A 37 6.30 -6.05 15.91
CA GLY A 37 6.49 -6.68 14.61
C GLY A 37 5.23 -7.30 14.01
N THR A 38 4.08 -7.21 14.68
CA THR A 38 2.83 -7.74 14.14
C THR A 38 2.31 -6.86 12.99
N TYR A 39 1.74 -7.50 11.98
CA TYR A 39 1.14 -6.84 10.82
C TYR A 39 -0.09 -7.62 10.37
N ASN A 40 -1.19 -6.91 10.15
CA ASN A 40 -2.43 -7.48 9.64
C ASN A 40 -2.74 -6.84 8.29
N ASP A 41 -2.74 -7.63 7.23
CA ASP A 41 -3.10 -7.15 5.89
C ASP A 41 -4.62 -7.00 5.77
N ASP A 42 -5.14 -5.88 6.30
CA ASP A 42 -6.55 -5.52 6.29
C ASP A 42 -6.73 -4.12 5.68
N ARG A 43 -7.59 -4.02 4.66
CA ARG A 43 -7.92 -2.75 3.99
C ARG A 43 -8.49 -1.71 4.96
N ASN A 44 -9.14 -2.13 6.04
CA ASN A 44 -9.73 -1.22 7.03
C ASN A 44 -8.73 -0.79 8.11
N ASP A 45 -7.55 -1.40 8.19
CA ASP A 45 -6.47 -0.95 9.06
C ASP A 45 -5.71 0.21 8.41
N TYR A 46 -6.28 1.41 8.55
CA TYR A 46 -5.70 2.63 8.00
C TYR A 46 -4.40 3.08 8.70
N ILE A 47 -3.92 2.37 9.73
CA ILE A 47 -2.64 2.70 10.37
C ILE A 47 -1.52 1.92 9.68
N HIS A 48 -1.68 0.61 9.60
CA HIS A 48 -0.62 -0.27 9.10
C HIS A 48 -0.66 -0.46 7.58
N ASN A 49 -1.84 -0.34 6.95
CA ASN A 49 -2.05 -0.52 5.51
C ASN A 49 -2.25 0.79 4.73
N GLU A 50 -2.18 1.95 5.39
CA GLU A 50 -2.19 3.23 4.68
C GLU A 50 -0.98 3.34 3.74
N VAL A 51 -1.22 4.00 2.60
CA VAL A 51 -0.21 4.35 1.61
C VAL A 51 -0.38 5.82 1.28
N ALA A 52 0.74 6.54 1.16
CA ALA A 52 0.73 7.95 0.84
C ALA A 52 1.96 8.35 0.00
N CYS A 53 1.89 9.52 -0.64
CA CYS A 53 2.98 10.03 -1.47
C CYS A 53 4.25 10.30 -0.66
N ASP A 54 4.09 10.86 0.54
CA ASP A 54 5.16 11.19 1.47
C ASP A 54 5.86 9.94 2.03
N TYR A 55 5.14 8.82 2.23
CA TYR A 55 5.75 7.53 2.60
C TYR A 55 6.80 7.11 1.57
N ASN A 56 6.53 7.35 0.28
CA ASN A 56 7.39 6.94 -0.82
C ASN A 56 8.45 7.98 -1.20
N ALA A 57 8.29 9.24 -0.79
CA ALA A 57 9.15 10.34 -1.22
C ALA A 57 10.61 10.12 -0.82
N ALA A 58 10.90 10.00 0.47
CA ALA A 58 12.25 9.76 0.97
C ALA A 58 12.72 8.33 0.67
N PHE A 59 11.82 7.34 0.75
CA PHE A 59 12.14 5.93 0.47
C PHE A 59 12.72 5.76 -0.94
N THR A 60 12.09 6.35 -1.96
CA THR A 60 12.59 6.32 -3.34
C THR A 60 13.96 6.98 -3.45
N GLY A 61 14.17 8.11 -2.76
CA GLY A 61 15.47 8.80 -2.75
C GLY A 61 16.59 7.97 -2.11
N VAL A 62 16.31 7.27 -1.01
CA VAL A 62 17.27 6.36 -0.38
C VAL A 62 17.59 5.18 -1.29
N LEU A 63 16.59 4.56 -1.93
CA LEU A 63 16.82 3.50 -2.90
C LEU A 63 17.70 3.95 -4.06
N ALA A 64 17.45 5.16 -4.60
CA ALA A 64 18.28 5.74 -5.65
C ALA A 64 19.73 5.95 -5.18
N ALA A 65 19.93 6.47 -3.96
CA ALA A 65 21.25 6.61 -3.38
C ALA A 65 21.94 5.26 -3.14
N MET A 66 21.21 4.21 -2.78
CA MET A 66 21.79 2.87 -2.60
C MET A 66 22.30 2.30 -3.92
N VAL A 67 21.53 2.47 -5.00
CA VAL A 67 21.93 2.08 -6.36
C VAL A 67 23.16 2.86 -6.82
N GLU A 68 23.18 4.18 -6.63
CA GLU A 68 24.31 5.04 -7.01
C GLU A 68 25.60 4.70 -6.23
N ASN A 69 25.47 4.45 -4.92
CA ASN A 69 26.61 4.12 -4.06
C ASN A 69 27.04 2.65 -4.15
N ASN A 70 26.39 1.85 -5.01
CA ASN A 70 26.76 0.48 -5.32
C ASN A 70 26.87 -0.44 -4.09
N PHE A 71 25.95 -0.26 -3.13
CA PHE A 71 25.76 -1.15 -1.99
C PHE A 71 25.29 -2.54 -2.41
#